data_AF-A0A6B3L2Z9-F1
#
_entry.id   AF-A0A6B3L2Z9-F1
#
_cell.length_a   1.000
_cell.length_b   1.000
_cell.length_c   1.000
_cell.angle_alpha   90.00
_cell.angle_beta   90.00
_cell.angle_gamma   90.00
#
_symmetry.space_group_name_H-M   'P 1'
#
loop_
_entity.id
_entity.type
_entity.pdbx_description
1 polymer ?
#
loop_
_entity_poly.entity_id
_entity_poly.type
_entity_poly.pdbx_seq_one_letter_code
_entity_poly.pdbx_strand_id
1 'polypeptide(L)'
;MKYHISRAHLSPGKPCEDAVRDHYVRIDRRYAMRPECVPAFGGNASSWYADGSDHRIEDDMIVRHLDDEDWFVEIEDMNAFVLTHGPLRIRRCIEDAAPDAYEVILLSDDSPRELLAGE
;
A
#
# COMPACT_ATOMS: atom_id res chain seq x y z
N MET A 1 11.03 13.11 2.68
CA MET A 1 9.81 12.67 1.95
C MET A 1 9.12 11.60 2.77
N LYS A 2 7.78 11.53 2.73
CA LYS A 2 6.98 10.54 3.44
C LYS A 2 6.82 9.29 2.57
N TYR A 3 7.04 8.11 3.15
CA TYR A 3 6.95 6.81 2.48
C TYR A 3 6.03 5.90 3.28
N HIS A 4 5.27 5.04 2.61
CA HIS A 4 4.77 3.82 3.25
C HIS A 4 5.98 3.00 3.70
N ILE A 5 5.86 2.29 4.83
CA ILE A 5 6.93 1.42 5.29
C ILE A 5 6.39 0.08 5.75
N SER A 6 7.08 -0.99 5.33
CA SER A 6 6.76 -2.36 5.74
C SER A 6 8.04 -3.18 5.93
N ARG A 7 7.88 -4.42 6.41
CA ARG A 7 8.95 -5.44 6.45
C ARG A 7 8.60 -6.56 5.49
N ALA A 8 9.59 -7.04 4.74
CA ALA A 8 9.41 -8.15 3.79
C ALA A 8 8.92 -9.45 4.44
N HIS A 9 9.24 -9.65 5.72
CA HIS A 9 8.70 -10.75 6.51
C HIS A 9 7.49 -10.26 7.30
N LEU A 10 6.43 -11.08 7.28
CA LEU A 10 5.14 -10.87 7.95
C LEU A 10 5.29 -10.90 9.48
N SER A 11 6.05 -9.97 10.04
CA SER A 11 5.95 -9.64 11.44
C SER A 11 4.79 -8.64 11.57
N PRO A 12 3.62 -9.06 12.10
CA PRO A 12 2.58 -8.09 12.41
C PRO A 12 3.15 -7.10 13.44
N GLY A 13 3.22 -5.82 13.10
CA GLY A 13 3.75 -4.82 14.01
C GLY A 13 4.33 -3.60 13.33
N LYS A 14 4.97 -2.77 14.15
CA LYS A 14 5.64 -1.54 13.75
C LYS A 14 6.91 -1.88 12.96
N PRO A 15 7.10 -1.42 11.72
CA PRO A 15 8.25 -1.80 10.88
C PRO A 15 9.60 -1.32 11.44
N CYS A 16 9.67 -0.11 11.96
CA CYS A 16 10.85 0.42 12.65
C CYS A 16 10.45 1.44 13.72
N GLU A 17 11.40 1.87 14.55
CA GLU A 17 11.13 2.80 15.64
C GLU A 17 10.61 4.16 15.16
N ASP A 18 11.03 4.59 13.98
CA ASP A 18 10.65 5.88 13.37
C ASP A 18 9.28 5.84 12.68
N ALA A 19 8.70 4.65 12.49
CA ALA A 19 7.43 4.53 11.80
C ALA A 19 6.27 5.18 12.60
N VAL A 20 5.33 5.80 11.91
CA VAL A 20 4.12 6.38 12.50
C VAL A 20 2.90 5.87 11.77
N ARG A 21 1.78 5.69 12.48
CA ARG A 21 0.49 5.44 11.84
C ARG A 21 -0.04 6.74 11.29
N ASP A 22 -0.47 6.71 10.05
CA ASP A 22 -1.14 7.84 9.42
C ASP A 22 -2.18 7.35 8.41
N HIS A 23 -3.09 8.24 8.04
CA HIS A 23 -4.15 7.96 7.08
C HIS A 23 -3.67 8.18 5.65
N TYR A 24 -4.24 7.40 4.75
CA TYR A 24 -4.11 7.59 3.31
C TYR A 24 -5.38 7.15 2.59
N VAL A 25 -5.49 7.56 1.33
CA VAL A 25 -6.62 7.16 0.49
C VAL A 25 -6.18 6.00 -0.38
N ARG A 26 -6.68 4.81 -0.07
CA ARG A 26 -6.45 3.62 -0.88
C ARG A 26 -7.43 3.57 -2.05
N ILE A 27 -6.91 3.34 -3.26
CA ILE A 27 -7.71 3.02 -4.45
C ILE A 27 -8.01 1.53 -4.49
N ASP A 28 -9.29 1.17 -4.33
CA ASP A 28 -9.80 -0.20 -4.49
C ASP A 28 -10.32 -0.38 -5.92
N ARG A 29 -9.60 -1.16 -6.73
CA ARG A 29 -9.97 -1.50 -8.13
C ARG A 29 -10.41 -2.95 -8.23
N ARG A 30 -11.53 -3.20 -8.91
CA ARG A 30 -12.04 -4.56 -9.13
C ARG A 30 -12.33 -4.78 -10.61
N TYR A 31 -11.83 -5.89 -11.16
CA TYR A 31 -12.16 -6.38 -12.49
C TYR A 31 -13.61 -6.86 -12.55
N ALA A 32 -14.53 -5.91 -12.55
CA ALA A 32 -15.96 -6.10 -12.64
C ALA A 32 -16.57 -4.82 -13.21
N MET A 33 -17.57 -4.96 -14.08
CA MET A 33 -18.32 -3.81 -14.62
C MET A 33 -19.40 -3.30 -13.67
N ARG A 34 -19.75 -4.09 -12.65
CA ARG A 34 -20.78 -3.74 -11.66
C ARG A 34 -20.44 -4.32 -10.29
N PRO A 35 -20.76 -3.63 -9.19
CA PRO A 35 -20.50 -4.11 -7.84
C PRO A 35 -21.10 -5.48 -7.50
N GLU A 36 -22.28 -5.80 -8.05
CA GLU A 36 -22.96 -7.09 -7.85
C GLU A 36 -22.17 -8.28 -8.43
N CYS A 37 -21.20 -8.03 -9.31
CA CYS A 37 -20.35 -9.07 -9.86
C CYS A 37 -19.14 -9.40 -8.97
N VAL A 38 -18.91 -8.64 -7.90
CA VAL A 38 -17.77 -8.86 -7.00
C VAL A 38 -18.16 -9.82 -5.87
N PRO A 39 -17.56 -11.04 -5.80
CA PRO A 39 -18.00 -12.08 -4.86
C PRO A 39 -17.88 -11.68 -3.38
N ALA A 40 -16.90 -10.85 -3.04
CA ALA A 40 -16.68 -10.38 -1.66
C ALA A 40 -17.88 -9.60 -1.09
N PHE A 41 -18.74 -9.04 -1.95
CA PHE A 41 -19.92 -8.28 -1.56
C PHE A 41 -21.21 -9.09 -1.64
N GLY A 42 -21.12 -10.41 -1.88
CA GLY A 42 -22.28 -11.31 -1.92
C GLY A 42 -23.31 -10.93 -2.99
N GLY A 43 -22.88 -10.23 -4.05
CA GLY A 43 -23.77 -9.72 -5.09
C GLY A 43 -24.62 -8.51 -4.67
N ASN A 44 -24.31 -7.87 -3.54
CA ASN A 44 -25.03 -6.68 -3.07
C ASN A 44 -24.23 -5.41 -3.39
N ALA A 45 -24.70 -4.61 -4.35
CA ALA A 45 -24.09 -3.32 -4.65
C ALA A 45 -24.16 -2.32 -3.49
N SER A 46 -25.12 -2.47 -2.58
CA SER A 46 -25.29 -1.53 -1.47
C SER A 46 -24.07 -1.49 -0.56
N SER A 47 -23.37 -2.59 -0.35
CA SER A 47 -22.14 -2.60 0.45
C SER A 47 -20.98 -1.91 -0.26
N TRP A 48 -20.91 -1.98 -1.59
CA TRP A 48 -19.90 -1.27 -2.37
C TRP A 48 -20.05 0.26 -2.26
N TYR A 49 -21.29 0.76 -2.36
CA TYR A 49 -21.57 2.20 -2.29
C TYR A 49 -21.71 2.73 -0.87
N ALA A 50 -21.98 1.86 0.11
CA ALA A 50 -21.96 2.23 1.53
C ALA A 50 -20.53 2.46 2.04
N ASP A 51 -19.56 1.72 1.51
CA ASP A 51 -18.16 1.81 1.90
C ASP A 51 -17.35 2.58 0.86
N GLY A 52 -16.60 3.58 1.32
CA GLY A 52 -15.71 4.39 0.47
C GLY A 52 -16.38 5.59 -0.19
N SER A 53 -15.63 6.24 -1.07
CA SER A 53 -16.03 7.43 -1.82
C SER A 53 -15.51 7.40 -3.25
N ASP A 54 -15.86 8.41 -4.06
CA ASP A 54 -15.40 8.56 -5.45
C ASP A 54 -15.59 7.30 -6.31
N HIS A 55 -16.80 6.73 -6.26
CA HIS A 55 -17.15 5.54 -7.03
C HIS A 55 -17.24 5.86 -8.52
N ARG A 56 -16.47 5.13 -9.33
CA ARG A 56 -16.37 5.35 -10.78
C ARG A 56 -16.05 4.07 -11.54
N ILE A 57 -16.07 4.17 -12.86
CA ILE A 57 -15.63 3.11 -13.77
C ILE A 57 -14.41 3.62 -14.55
N GLU A 58 -13.31 2.88 -14.50
CA GLU A 58 -12.06 3.16 -15.24
C GLU A 58 -11.60 1.86 -15.90
N ASP A 59 -11.30 1.87 -17.20
CA ASP A 59 -10.75 0.73 -17.94
C ASP A 59 -11.49 -0.61 -17.66
N ASP A 60 -12.83 -0.59 -17.75
CA ASP A 60 -13.71 -1.73 -17.46
C ASP A 60 -13.62 -2.29 -16.02
N MET A 61 -13.11 -1.49 -15.09
CA MET A 61 -13.06 -1.79 -13.65
C MET A 61 -13.93 -0.81 -12.88
N ILE A 62 -14.64 -1.32 -11.87
CA ILE A 62 -15.18 -0.44 -10.82
C ILE A 62 -14.06 -0.02 -9.87
N VAL A 63 -14.07 1.26 -9.52
CA VAL A 63 -13.06 1.90 -8.67
C VAL A 63 -13.75 2.69 -7.58
N ARG A 64 -13.14 2.72 -6.40
CA ARG A 64 -13.52 3.61 -5.29
C ARG A 64 -12.31 3.97 -4.46
N HIS A 65 -12.45 5.02 -3.65
CA HIS A 65 -11.51 5.43 -2.63
C HIS A 65 -11.94 4.91 -1.27
N LEU A 66 -10.98 4.41 -0.49
CA LEU A 66 -11.16 3.95 0.88
C LEU A 66 -10.22 4.74 1.78
N ASP A 67 -10.75 5.31 2.85
CA ASP A 67 -9.92 5.84 3.93
C ASP A 67 -9.31 4.65 4.67
N ASP A 68 -7.99 4.55 4.63
CA ASP A 68 -7.23 3.45 5.22
C ASP A 68 -6.09 4.01 6.09
N GLU A 69 -5.42 3.14 6.83
CA GLU A 69 -4.31 3.49 7.71
C GLU A 69 -3.14 2.54 7.49
N ASP A 70 -1.94 3.10 7.36
CA ASP A 70 -0.72 2.31 7.21
C ASP A 70 0.41 2.88 8.08
N TRP A 71 1.55 2.18 8.11
CA TRP A 71 2.77 2.71 8.66
C TRP A 71 3.48 3.57 7.63
N PHE A 72 3.93 4.74 8.08
CA PHE A 72 4.69 5.69 7.30
C PHE A 72 5.99 6.06 8.00
N VAL A 73 6.96 6.53 7.22
CA VAL A 73 8.20 7.10 7.73
C VAL A 73 8.57 8.33 6.92
N GLU A 74 9.12 9.34 7.59
CA GLU A 74 9.75 10.48 6.92
C GLU A 74 11.25 10.21 6.79
N ILE A 75 11.74 10.15 5.55
CA ILE A 75 13.16 9.95 5.26
C ILE A 75 13.69 11.22 4.59
N GLU A 76 14.62 11.88 5.28
CA GLU A 76 15.36 13.03 4.75
C GLU A 76 16.63 12.60 4.02
N ASP A 77 17.34 11.61 4.55
CA ASP A 77 18.56 11.02 3.97
C ASP A 77 18.41 9.49 3.87
N MET A 78 18.22 9.01 2.64
CA MET A 78 18.06 7.58 2.35
C MET A 78 19.31 6.76 2.71
N ASN A 79 20.51 7.34 2.56
CA ASN A 79 21.75 6.62 2.87
C ASN A 79 21.88 6.42 4.39
N ALA A 80 21.62 7.47 5.17
CA ALA A 80 21.60 7.37 6.63
C ALA A 80 20.55 6.34 7.08
N PHE A 81 19.37 6.37 6.47
CA PHE A 81 18.30 5.43 6.78
C PHE A 81 18.70 3.96 6.52
N VAL A 82 19.35 3.67 5.38
CA VAL A 82 19.87 2.32 5.05
C VAL A 82 20.97 1.89 6.03
N LEU A 83 21.85 2.80 6.44
CA LEU A 83 22.90 2.49 7.42
C LEU A 83 22.31 2.12 8.79
N THR A 84 21.18 2.73 9.17
CA THR A 84 20.50 2.47 10.44
C THR A 84 19.64 1.21 10.40
N HIS A 85 18.83 1.04 9.35
CA HIS A 85 17.78 0.02 9.30
C HIS A 85 18.12 -1.19 8.43
N GLY A 86 19.24 -1.12 7.69
CA GLY A 86 19.70 -2.17 6.80
C GLY A 86 19.19 -2.04 5.35
N PRO A 87 19.37 -3.09 4.54
CA PRO A 87 18.96 -3.09 3.15
C PRO A 87 17.45 -2.95 3.01
N LEU A 88 17.03 -2.25 1.96
CA LEU A 88 15.63 -1.98 1.67
C LEU A 88 15.36 -2.05 0.17
N ARG A 89 14.09 -2.22 -0.18
CA ARG A 89 13.57 -2.06 -1.54
C ARG A 89 12.60 -0.89 -1.57
N ILE A 90 12.67 -0.07 -2.62
CA ILE A 90 11.71 0.99 -2.86
C ILE A 90 10.82 0.58 -4.03
N ARG A 91 9.51 0.70 -3.89
CA ARG A 91 8.56 0.55 -5.00
C ARG A 91 7.53 1.67 -4.97
N ARG A 92 6.87 1.89 -6.11
CA ARG A 92 5.70 2.78 -6.16
C ARG A 92 4.48 2.08 -5.53
N CYS A 93 3.70 2.82 -4.74
CA CYS A 93 2.38 2.39 -4.28
C CYS A 93 1.35 2.76 -5.35
N ILE A 94 0.81 1.76 -6.05
CA ILE A 94 -0.23 2.00 -7.07
C ILE A 94 -1.64 2.01 -6.47
N GLU A 95 -1.73 1.54 -5.23
CA GLU A 95 -2.92 1.48 -4.41
C GLU A 95 -3.15 2.74 -3.60
N ASP A 96 -2.17 3.66 -3.47
CA ASP A 96 -2.40 4.97 -2.87
C ASP A 96 -2.85 5.96 -3.97
N ALA A 97 -3.81 6.83 -3.64
CA ALA A 97 -4.29 7.88 -4.52
C ALA A 97 -3.26 9.02 -4.74
N ALA A 98 -2.29 9.18 -3.84
CA ALA A 98 -1.20 10.12 -4.03
C ALA A 98 -0.28 9.66 -5.19
N PRO A 99 -0.08 10.49 -6.23
CA PRO A 99 0.63 10.07 -7.45
C PRO A 99 2.11 9.75 -7.22
N ASP A 100 2.69 10.33 -6.16
CA ASP A 100 4.07 10.21 -5.69
C ASP A 100 4.18 9.35 -4.42
N ALA A 101 3.23 8.46 -4.16
CA ALA A 101 3.32 7.50 -3.07
C ALA A 101 4.33 6.37 -3.39
N TYR A 102 5.25 6.16 -2.46
CA TYR A 102 6.24 5.09 -2.52
C TYR A 102 6.25 4.29 -1.21
N GLU A 103 6.56 3.01 -1.33
CA GLU A 103 6.79 2.11 -0.20
C GLU A 103 8.27 1.77 -0.09
N VAL A 104 8.79 1.89 1.14
CA VAL A 104 10.07 1.34 1.56
C VAL A 104 9.82 0.03 2.27
N ILE A 105 10.39 -1.05 1.74
CA ILE A 105 10.28 -2.39 2.30
C ILE A 105 11.62 -2.74 2.92
N LEU A 106 11.67 -2.81 4.25
CA LEU A 106 12.84 -3.26 4.98
C LEU A 106 13.04 -4.76 4.76
N LEU A 107 14.25 -5.13 4.33
CA LEU A 107 14.64 -6.51 4.09
C LEU A 107 15.28 -7.09 5.36
N SER A 108 15.17 -8.40 5.56
CA SER A 108 15.98 -9.10 6.55
C SER A 108 16.99 -10.01 5.86
N ASP A 109 17.95 -10.52 6.62
CA ASP A 109 18.98 -11.44 6.09
C ASP A 109 18.37 -12.72 5.48
N ASP A 110 17.15 -13.09 5.89
CA ASP A 110 16.39 -14.23 5.38
C ASP A 110 15.46 -13.86 4.20
N SER A 111 15.48 -12.61 3.74
CA SER A 111 14.67 -12.22 2.58
C SER A 111 15.09 -13.00 1.34
N PRO A 112 14.15 -13.62 0.59
CA PRO A 112 14.44 -14.33 -0.64
C PRO A 112 15.34 -13.50 -1.56
N ARG A 113 16.38 -14.10 -2.12
CA ARG A 113 17.34 -13.40 -3.00
C ARG A 113 16.67 -12.71 -4.20
N GLU A 114 15.49 -13.17 -4.59
CA GLU A 114 14.64 -12.59 -5.62
C GLU A 114 14.14 -11.18 -5.25
N LEU A 115 14.04 -10.83 -3.97
CA LEU A 115 13.74 -9.47 -3.50
C LEU A 115 14.95 -8.52 -3.56
N LEU A 116 16.16 -9.05 -3.74
CA LEU A 116 17.42 -8.29 -3.88
C LEU A 116 17.75 -7.97 -5.34
N ALA A 117 17.16 -8.71 -6.28
CA ALA A 117 17.30 -8.46 -7.70
C ALA A 117 16.12 -7.59 -8.15
N GLY A 118 16.33 -6.27 -8.24
CA GLY A 118 15.33 -5.37 -8.81
C GLY A 118 15.06 -5.70 -10.28
N GLU A 119 13.80 -5.95 -10.62
CA GLU A 119 13.28 -5.81 -11.99
C GLU A 119 12.85 -4.36 -12.23
#